data_AF-A0A920QGB0-F1
#
_entry.id   AF-A0A920QGB0-F1
#
_cell.length_a   1.000
_cell.length_b   1.000
_cell.length_c   1.000
_cell.angle_alpha   90.00
_cell.angle_beta   90.00
_cell.angle_gamma   90.00
#
_symmetry.space_group_name_H-M   'P 1'
#
loop_
_entity.id
_entity.type
_entity.pdbx_description
1 polymer ?
#
loop_
_entity_poly.entity_id
_entity_poly.type
_entity_poly.pdbx_seq_one_letter_code
_entity_poly.pdbx_strand_id
1 'polypeptide(L)'
;MVVRELTGGIYFGSPRGVEERDGERVGFNTLVYSESEIRRIAKVGFETAMKRRKKLTSVDKANVLESTEFWREIVIDVGTNFPEVELSHMYVDNAAMQIIRDPKQFDTMVTTNMFGT
;
A
#
# COMPACT_ATOMS: atom_id res chain seq x y z
N MET A 1 -9.77 3.30 -10.03
CA MET A 1 -9.00 2.08 -10.35
C MET A 1 -8.15 1.74 -9.13
N VAL A 2 -8.11 0.49 -8.70
CA VAL A 2 -7.28 0.04 -7.56
C VAL A 2 -6.15 -0.84 -8.08
N VAL A 3 -4.92 -0.42 -7.83
CA VAL A 3 -3.70 -1.16 -8.13
C VAL A 3 -3.21 -1.75 -6.81
N ARG A 4 -3.44 -3.05 -6.63
CA ARG A 4 -3.15 -3.78 -5.41
C ARG A 4 -1.89 -4.62 -5.59
N GLU A 5 -0.97 -4.54 -4.64
CA GLU A 5 0.13 -5.51 -4.54
C GLU A 5 -0.45 -6.88 -4.18
N LEU A 6 -0.21 -7.91 -4.99
CA LEU A 6 -0.94 -9.18 -4.88
C LEU A 6 -0.11 -10.35 -4.33
N THR A 7 1.21 -10.26 -4.31
CA THR A 7 2.11 -11.40 -4.09
C THR A 7 3.02 -11.26 -2.86
N GLY A 8 2.86 -10.23 -2.05
CA GLY A 8 3.65 -10.00 -0.84
C GLY A 8 2.81 -9.54 0.35
N GLY A 9 3.48 -8.90 1.32
CA GLY A 9 2.85 -8.39 2.54
C GLY A 9 2.39 -9.50 3.49
N ILE A 10 1.49 -9.16 4.41
CA ILE A 10 1.06 -10.01 5.53
C ILE A 10 0.45 -11.36 5.10
N TYR A 11 -0.06 -11.45 3.88
CA TYR A 11 -0.64 -12.68 3.34
C TYR A 11 0.42 -13.74 2.97
N PHE A 12 1.67 -13.33 2.75
CA PHE A 12 2.77 -14.24 2.38
C PHE A 12 3.98 -14.14 3.31
N GLY A 13 4.05 -13.09 4.13
CA GLY A 13 5.18 -12.85 5.04
C GLY A 13 5.40 -13.95 6.06
N SER A 14 6.67 -14.17 6.36
CA SER A 14 7.16 -15.14 7.35
C SER A 14 8.09 -14.44 8.36
N PRO A 15 8.11 -14.88 9.63
CA PRO A 15 7.42 -16.05 10.17
C PRO A 15 5.91 -15.78 10.41
N ARG A 16 5.12 -16.86 10.47
CA ARG A 16 3.68 -16.81 10.75
C ARG A 16 3.21 -18.12 11.39
N GLY A 17 2.17 -18.06 12.22
CA GLY A 17 1.62 -19.26 12.83
C GLY A 17 0.89 -18.99 14.13
N VAL A 18 0.61 -20.07 14.85
CA VAL A 18 0.11 -20.06 16.21
C VAL A 18 1.01 -20.98 17.02
N GLU A 19 1.59 -20.47 18.10
CA GLU A 19 2.48 -21.24 18.98
C GLU A 19 2.17 -20.99 20.46
N GLU A 20 2.67 -21.85 21.34
CA GLU A 20 2.54 -21.67 22.79
C GLU A 20 3.78 -20.92 23.32
N ARG A 21 3.57 -19.78 23.97
CA ARG A 21 4.60 -18.98 24.66
C ARG A 21 4.18 -18.82 26.11
N ASP A 22 5.00 -19.27 27.03
CA ASP A 22 4.74 -19.17 28.48
C ASP A 22 3.36 -19.74 28.91
N GLY A 23 2.92 -20.82 28.26
CA GLY A 23 1.62 -21.47 28.52
C GLY A 23 0.41 -20.79 27.85
N GLU A 24 0.63 -19.75 27.04
CA GLU A 24 -0.42 -19.04 26.29
C GLU A 24 -0.29 -19.25 24.78
N ARG A 25 -1.42 -19.40 24.08
CA ARG A 25 -1.43 -19.50 22.61
C ARG A 25 -1.31 -18.12 21.98
N VAL A 26 -0.22 -17.90 21.24
CA VAL A 26 0.08 -16.65 20.53
C VAL A 26 -0.01 -16.86 19.03
N GLY A 27 -0.90 -16.11 18.36
CA GLY A 27 -0.99 -16.05 16.90
C GLY A 27 -0.22 -14.86 16.35
N PHE A 28 0.50 -15.05 15.24
CA PHE A 28 1.27 -13.98 14.62
C PHE A 28 1.37 -14.12 13.10
N ASN A 29 1.49 -12.98 12.45
CA ASN A 29 1.75 -12.83 11.02
C ASN A 29 2.76 -11.70 10.83
N THR A 30 3.53 -11.78 9.74
CA THR A 30 4.57 -10.78 9.44
C THR A 30 4.15 -9.95 8.24
N LEU A 31 3.96 -8.64 8.42
CA LEU A 31 3.82 -7.68 7.34
C LEU A 31 5.21 -7.25 6.88
N VAL A 32 5.67 -7.79 5.75
CA VAL A 32 6.99 -7.48 5.19
C VAL A 32 6.89 -7.18 3.71
N TYR A 33 7.66 -6.20 3.28
CA TYR A 33 7.86 -5.81 1.90
C TYR A 33 9.33 -5.51 1.67
N SER A 34 9.92 -6.03 0.60
CA SER A 34 11.19 -5.54 0.11
C SER A 34 10.99 -4.38 -0.87
N GLU A 35 12.03 -3.55 -1.03
CA GLU A 35 12.00 -2.38 -1.90
C GLU A 35 11.56 -2.74 -3.33
N SER A 36 12.09 -3.83 -3.88
CA SER A 36 11.78 -4.28 -5.24
C SER A 36 10.28 -4.56 -5.45
N GLU A 37 9.59 -5.04 -4.41
CA GLU A 37 8.16 -5.33 -4.42
C GLU A 37 7.32 -4.06 -4.44
N ILE A 38 7.74 -3.06 -3.68
CA ILE A 38 7.07 -1.76 -3.63
C ILE A 38 7.31 -1.02 -4.94
N ARG A 39 8.55 -1.01 -5.45
CA ARG A 39 8.90 -0.33 -6.71
C ARG A 39 8.12 -0.88 -7.90
N ARG A 40 8.00 -2.21 -8.04
CA ARG A 40 7.26 -2.82 -9.17
C ARG A 40 5.80 -2.36 -9.19
N ILE A 41 5.12 -2.35 -8.03
CA ILE A 41 3.69 -2.04 -7.97
C ILE A 41 3.43 -0.54 -8.01
N ALA A 42 4.31 0.27 -7.41
CA ALA A 42 4.28 1.73 -7.53
C ALA A 42 4.40 2.14 -9.00
N LYS A 43 5.37 1.57 -9.75
CA LYS A 43 5.53 1.83 -11.18
C LYS A 43 4.26 1.52 -11.97
N VAL A 44 3.64 0.37 -11.72
CA VAL A 44 2.34 0.01 -12.34
C VAL A 44 1.25 1.02 -11.97
N GLY A 45 1.21 1.49 -10.72
CA GLY A 45 0.31 2.54 -10.26
C GLY A 45 0.47 3.85 -11.04
N PHE A 46 1.70 4.33 -11.19
CA PHE A 46 2.02 5.53 -11.95
C PHE A 46 1.73 5.38 -13.44
N GLU A 47 2.15 4.29 -14.07
CA GLU A 47 1.86 4.00 -15.49
C GLU A 47 0.35 3.91 -15.75
N THR A 48 -0.42 3.39 -14.78
CA THR A 48 -1.88 3.36 -14.85
C THR A 48 -2.47 4.76 -14.73
N ALA A 49 -1.99 5.57 -13.79
CA ALA A 49 -2.44 6.96 -13.61
C ALA A 49 -2.14 7.82 -14.85
N MET A 50 -0.98 7.61 -15.50
CA MET A 50 -0.59 8.29 -16.74
C MET A 50 -1.58 8.08 -17.90
N LYS A 51 -2.22 6.91 -17.96
CA LYS A 51 -3.24 6.56 -18.97
C LYS A 51 -4.64 7.04 -18.60
N ARG A 52 -4.78 7.73 -17.46
CA ARG A 52 -6.06 8.14 -16.87
C ARG A 52 -6.05 9.65 -16.63
N ARG A 53 -6.43 10.12 -15.44
CA ARG A 53 -6.51 11.54 -15.09
C ARG A 53 -5.23 12.07 -14.46
N LYS A 54 -4.13 11.30 -14.54
CA LYS A 54 -2.82 11.64 -13.98
C LYS A 54 -2.87 11.97 -12.48
N LYS A 55 -3.71 11.25 -11.72
CA LYS A 55 -3.74 11.32 -10.25
C LYS A 55 -3.52 9.94 -9.65
N LEU A 56 -2.59 9.85 -8.71
CA LEU A 56 -2.31 8.64 -7.95
C LEU A 56 -2.45 8.92 -6.45
N THR A 57 -3.30 8.16 -5.78
CA THR A 57 -3.38 8.15 -4.32
C THR A 57 -2.72 6.88 -3.79
N SER A 58 -1.60 7.04 -3.08
CA SER A 58 -0.97 5.95 -2.35
C SER A 58 -1.63 5.79 -0.97
N VAL A 59 -2.14 4.60 -0.67
CA VAL A 59 -2.85 4.32 0.58
C VAL A 59 -2.00 3.44 1.49
N ASP A 60 -1.73 3.92 2.71
CA ASP A 60 -0.83 3.29 3.69
C ASP A 60 -1.29 3.48 5.15
N LYS A 61 -0.46 3.08 6.12
CA LYS A 61 -0.63 3.40 7.55
C LYS A 61 0.72 3.86 8.14
N ALA A 62 1.39 4.76 7.43
CA ALA A 62 2.77 5.18 7.71
C ALA A 62 2.94 5.87 9.08
N ASN A 63 1.85 6.25 9.75
CA ASN A 63 1.89 6.80 11.11
C ASN A 63 2.00 5.73 12.22
N VAL A 64 1.95 4.45 11.86
CA VAL A 64 1.97 3.33 12.83
C VAL A 64 2.89 2.20 12.40
N LEU A 65 2.91 1.84 11.10
CA LEU A 65 3.61 0.63 10.63
C LEU A 65 4.84 0.99 9.80
N GLU A 66 6.02 0.58 10.24
CA GLU A 66 7.33 0.84 9.60
C GLU A 66 7.34 0.29 8.16
N SER A 67 6.76 -0.89 7.93
CA SER A 67 6.64 -1.48 6.59
C SER A 67 5.87 -0.58 5.61
N THR A 68 4.94 0.24 6.13
CA THR A 68 4.12 1.16 5.32
C THR A 68 4.65 2.59 5.30
N GLU A 69 5.50 2.96 6.27
CA GLU A 69 6.37 4.13 6.18
C GLU A 69 7.40 3.93 5.06
N PHE A 70 8.08 2.79 5.06
CA PHE A 70 8.99 2.40 3.99
C PHE A 70 8.28 2.33 2.63
N TRP A 71 7.05 1.82 2.59
CA TRP A 71 6.20 1.90 1.39
C TRP A 71 6.06 3.33 0.87
N ARG A 72 5.73 4.27 1.76
CA ARG A 72 5.54 5.68 1.39
C ARG A 72 6.82 6.29 0.82
N GLU A 73 7.97 6.05 1.45
CA GLU A 73 9.28 6.49 0.98
C GLU A 73 9.55 6.03 -0.46
N ILE A 74 9.39 4.73 -0.72
CA ILE A 74 9.66 4.17 -2.05
C ILE A 74 8.65 4.66 -3.10
N VAL A 75 7.38 4.86 -2.74
CA VAL A 75 6.39 5.43 -3.68
C VAL A 75 6.72 6.88 -4.05
N ILE A 76 7.18 7.69 -3.08
CA ILE A 76 7.64 9.07 -3.34
C ILE A 76 8.83 9.05 -4.29
N ASP A 77 9.83 8.20 -4.02
CA ASP A 77 11.02 8.09 -4.85
C ASP A 77 10.69 7.66 -6.29
N VAL A 78 9.85 6.62 -6.47
CA VAL A 78 9.38 6.21 -7.81
C VAL A 78 8.66 7.35 -8.51
N GLY A 79 7.86 8.14 -7.78
CA GLY A 79 7.11 9.27 -8.31
C GLY A 79 7.95 10.38 -8.93
N THR A 80 9.23 10.50 -8.55
CA THR A 80 10.17 11.44 -9.19
C THR A 80 10.34 11.20 -10.69
N ASN A 81 10.11 9.96 -11.15
CA ASN A 81 10.16 9.58 -12.56
C ASN A 81 8.85 9.87 -13.32
N PHE A 82 7.80 10.33 -12.63
CA PHE A 82 6.47 10.59 -13.19
C PHE A 82 5.97 12.00 -12.82
N PRO A 83 6.69 13.07 -13.21
CA PRO A 83 6.37 14.44 -12.78
C PRO A 83 5.00 14.95 -13.26
N GLU A 84 4.40 14.29 -14.24
CA GLU A 84 3.05 14.62 -14.74
C GLU A 84 1.92 14.06 -13.87
N VAL A 85 2.23 13.13 -12.95
CA VAL A 85 1.23 12.50 -12.08
C VAL A 85 1.19 13.23 -10.73
N GLU A 86 0.01 13.73 -10.37
CA GLU A 86 -0.24 14.26 -9.04
C GLU A 86 -0.28 13.09 -8.03
N LEU A 87 0.79 12.97 -7.24
CA LEU A 87 0.89 12.01 -6.15
C LEU A 87 0.28 12.60 -4.87
N SER A 88 -0.60 11.82 -4.23
CA SER A 88 -1.14 12.09 -2.90
C SER A 88 -1.01 10.86 -2.01
N HIS A 89 -1.01 11.06 -0.70
CA HIS A 89 -1.00 9.97 0.28
C HIS A 89 -2.21 10.06 1.20
N MET A 90 -2.79 8.90 1.53
CA MET A 90 -3.93 8.82 2.42
C MET A 90 -3.79 7.62 3.35
N TYR A 91 -4.12 7.80 4.62
CA TYR A 91 -4.17 6.66 5.54
C TYR A 91 -5.38 5.77 5.24
N VAL A 92 -5.23 4.46 5.42
CA VAL A 92 -6.25 3.46 5.04
C VAL A 92 -7.61 3.68 5.71
N ASP A 93 -7.65 4.15 6.96
CA ASP A 93 -8.88 4.50 7.68
C ASP A 93 -9.57 5.73 7.06
N ASN A 94 -8.81 6.77 6.74
CA ASN A 94 -9.34 7.92 6.01
C ASN A 94 -9.80 7.50 4.60
N ALA A 95 -9.03 6.67 3.88
CA ALA A 95 -9.41 6.18 2.56
C ALA A 95 -10.73 5.41 2.59
N ALA A 96 -10.95 4.55 3.58
CA ALA A 96 -12.21 3.83 3.78
C ALA A 96 -13.39 4.81 3.96
N MET A 97 -13.23 5.88 4.73
CA MET A 97 -14.24 6.92 4.88
C MET A 97 -14.48 7.70 3.57
N GLN A 98 -13.40 8.08 2.87
CA GLN A 98 -13.46 8.89 1.66
C GLN A 98 -14.10 8.16 0.48
N ILE A 99 -13.92 6.84 0.38
CA ILE A 99 -14.59 6.02 -0.64
C ILE A 99 -16.12 6.09 -0.49
N ILE A 100 -16.64 6.22 0.73
CA ILE A 100 -18.07 6.38 0.96
C ILE A 100 -18.50 7.84 0.76
N ARG A 101 -17.71 8.79 1.29
CA ARG A 101 -18.08 10.21 1.34
C ARG A 101 -17.98 10.91 -0.02
N ASP A 102 -16.87 10.74 -0.73
CA ASP A 102 -16.64 11.34 -2.05
C ASP A 102 -15.74 10.42 -2.90
N PRO A 103 -16.27 9.30 -3.43
CA PRO A 103 -15.50 8.36 -4.23
C PRO A 103 -14.97 8.97 -5.54
N LYS A 104 -15.56 10.08 -6.03
CA LYS A 104 -15.19 10.69 -7.31
C LYS A 104 -13.83 11.39 -7.26
N GLN A 105 -13.34 11.71 -6.06
CA GLN A 105 -12.00 12.28 -5.87
C GLN A 105 -10.88 11.32 -6.36
N PHE A 106 -11.11 10.00 -6.30
CA PHE A 106 -10.09 9.01 -6.65
C PHE A 106 -10.05 8.73 -8.15
N ASP A 107 -8.85 8.76 -8.72
CA ASP A 107 -8.58 8.24 -10.06
C ASP A 107 -7.94 6.85 -10.02
N THR A 108 -6.67 6.80 -9.63
CA THR A 108 -5.90 5.57 -9.43
C THR A 108 -5.46 5.52 -7.98
N MET A 109 -5.67 4.39 -7.32
CA MET A 109 -5.17 4.13 -5.98
C MET A 109 -4.13 3.02 -6.06
N VAL A 110 -3.04 3.14 -5.29
CA VAL A 110 -2.06 2.07 -5.12
C VAL A 110 -1.88 1.76 -3.64
N THR A 111 -1.86 0.47 -3.28
CA THR A 111 -1.80 0.08 -1.86
C THR A 111 -1.27 -1.34 -1.66
N THR A 112 -0.98 -1.68 -0.40
CA THR A 112 -0.51 -3.00 0.04
C THR A 112 -1.56 -4.08 -0.17
N ASN A 113 -1.14 -5.34 -0.07
CA ASN A 113 -2.00 -6.50 -0.32
C ASN A 113 -3.24 -6.55 0.59
N MET A 114 -3.05 -6.31 1.89
CA MET A 114 -4.14 -6.34 2.86
C MET A 114 -5.09 -5.16 2.68
N PHE A 115 -4.57 -3.94 2.48
CA PHE A 115 -5.41 -2.74 2.36
C PHE A 115 -6.15 -2.64 1.02
N GLY A 116 -5.67 -3.31 -0.02
CA GLY A 116 -6.34 -3.38 -1.32
C GLY A 116 -7.36 -4.50 -1.45
N THR A 117 -7.52 -5.33 -0.41
CA THR A 117 -8.55 -6.38 -0.35
C THR A 117 -9.91 -5.75 -0.06
#